data_AF-A0A950EGM5-F1
#
_entry.id   AF-A0A950EGM5-F1
#
_cell.length_a   1.000
_cell.length_b   1.000
_cell.length_c   1.000
_cell.angle_alpha   90.00
_cell.angle_beta   90.00
_cell.angle_gamma   90.00
#
_symmetry.space_group_name_H-M   'P 1'
#
loop_
_entity.id
_entity.type
_entity.pdbx_description
1 polymer ?
#
loop_
_entity_poly.entity_id
_entity_poly.type
_entity_poly.pdbx_seq_one_letter_code
_entity_poly.pdbx_strand_id
1 'polypeptide(L)' 'MPAELHWDQEQPRFTIRSKWLSFIVHFSHELLVVDAELTLAAKMLATPENRRKAVQFIESLANDFGL' A
#
# COMPACT_ATOMS: atom_id res chain seq x y z
N MET A 1 5.21 2.90 11.99
CA MET A 1 6.46 3.37 11.35
C MET A 1 6.08 4.45 10.36
N PRO A 2 6.79 5.59 10.33
CA PRO A 2 6.48 6.66 9.39
C PRO A 2 6.80 6.22 7.96
N ALA A 3 6.02 6.74 7.01
CA ALA A 3 6.30 6.60 5.59
C ALA A 3 7.28 7.70 5.15
N GLU A 4 8.19 7.37 4.25
CA GLU A 4 9.18 8.30 3.68
C GLU A 4 8.74 8.76 2.30
N LEU A 5 8.80 10.06 2.04
CA LEU A 5 8.53 10.65 0.74
C LEU A 5 9.85 10.92 0.02
N HIS A 6 10.00 10.38 -1.18
CA HIS A 6 11.13 10.63 -2.06
C HIS A 6 10.64 11.30 -3.34
N TRP A 7 11.12 12.51 -3.61
CA TRP A 7 10.86 13.22 -4.85
C TRP A 7 11.93 12.87 -5.89
N ASP A 8 11.51 12.60 -7.12
CA ASP A 8 12.40 12.40 -8.26
C ASP A 8 12.79 13.76 -8.85
N GLN A 9 14.08 14.06 -8.96
CA GLN A 9 14.51 15.38 -9.44
C GLN A 9 14.53 15.49 -10.97
N GLU A 10 14.50 14.37 -11.69
CA GLU A 10 14.63 14.35 -13.16
C GLU A 10 13.27 14.16 -13.84
N GLN A 11 12.28 13.59 -13.14
CA GLN A 11 10.97 13.28 -13.67
C GLN A 11 9.86 13.77 -12.74
N PRO A 12 8.65 14.09 -13.25
CA PRO A 12 7.50 14.48 -12.44
C PRO A 12 6.92 13.26 -11.71
N ARG A 13 7.71 12.71 -10.79
CA ARG A 13 7.45 11.48 -10.05
C ARG A 13 7.82 11.66 -8.59
N PHE A 14 7.05 11.03 -7.71
CA PHE A 14 7.49 10.79 -6.34
C PHE A 14 7.17 9.39 -5.88
N THR A 15 7.86 8.94 -4.85
CA THR A 15 7.64 7.65 -4.21
C THR A 15 7.33 7.84 -2.74
N ILE A 16 6.24 7.24 -2.26
CA ILE A 16 5.97 7.09 -0.83
C ILE A 16 6.36 5.67 -0.44
N ARG A 17 7.39 5.52 0.39
CA ARG A 17 7.86 4.21 0.86
C ARG A 17 7.46 3.98 2.31
N SER A 18 6.97 2.79 2.58
CA SER A 18 6.77 2.27 3.93
C SER A 18 7.39 0.88 4.04
N LYS A 19 7.39 0.31 5.25
CA LYS A 19 7.90 -1.05 5.49
C LYS A 19 7.22 -2.12 4.61
N TRP A 20 5.94 -1.92 4.28
CA TRP A 20 5.11 -2.96 3.65
C TRP A 20 4.71 -2.63 2.22
N LEU A 21 4.69 -1.34 1.88
CA LEU A 21 4.12 -0.86 0.64
C LEU A 21 4.91 0.34 0.13
N SER A 22 5.10 0.39 -1.18
CA SER A 22 5.63 1.53 -1.91
C SER A 22 4.58 2.00 -2.89
N PHE A 23 4.33 3.30 -2.92
CA PHE A 23 3.52 3.95 -3.95
C PHE A 23 4.45 4.78 -4.83
N ILE A 24 4.42 4.53 -6.13
CA ILE A 24 5.12 5.34 -7.13
C ILE A 24 4.06 6.15 -7.85
N VAL A 25 4.13 7.46 -7.72
CA VAL A 25 3.16 8.38 -8.31
C VAL A 25 3.81 9.12 -9.45
N HIS A 26 3.24 8.98 -10.64
CA HIS A 26 3.66 9.66 -11.86
C HIS A 26 2.60 10.68 -12.27
N PHE A 27 3.05 11.91 -12.58
CA PHE A 27 2.18 12.98 -13.06
C PHE A 27 2.50 13.27 -14.51
N SER A 28 1.48 13.27 -15.35
CA SER A 28 1.51 13.84 -16.69
C SER A 28 0.51 14.99 -16.77
N HIS A 29 0.52 15.74 -17.89
CA HIS A 29 -0.43 16.85 -18.08
C HIS A 29 -1.90 16.38 -18.13
N GLU A 30 -2.14 15.11 -18.46
CA GLU A 30 -3.49 14.57 -18.70
C GLU A 30 -3.94 13.59 -17.63
N LEU A 31 -2.99 12.93 -16.95
CA LEU A 31 -3.29 11.83 -16.05
C LEU A 31 -2.30 11.73 -14.88
N LEU A 32 -2.83 11.33 -13.73
CA LEU A 32 -2.09 10.88 -12.56
C LEU A 32 -2.14 9.34 -12.52
N VAL A 33 -0.96 8.70 -12.56
CA VAL A 33 -0.83 7.24 -12.40
C VAL A 33 -0.24 6.95 -11.04
N VAL A 34 -0.83 6.02 -10.30
CA VAL A 34 -0.28 5.51 -9.03
C VAL A 34 -0.05 4.02 -9.16
N ASP A 35 1.22 3.62 -9.13
CA ASP A 35 1.62 2.23 -9.06
C ASP A 35 1.84 1.86 -7.59
N ALA A 36 1.16 0.80 -7.13
CA ALA A 36 1.30 0.29 -5.77
C ALA A 36 2.07 -1.03 -5.78
N GLU A 37 3.19 -1.08 -5.07
CA GLU A 37 4.04 -2.26 -4.97
C GLU A 37 4.21 -2.71 -3.53
N LEU A 38 3.90 -3.99 -3.27
CA LEU A 38 4.21 -4.62 -1.99
C LEU A 38 5.71 -4.89 -1.88
N THR A 39 6.29 -4.59 -0.71
CA THR A 39 7.67 -5.00 -0.41
C THR A 39 7.76 -6.53 -0.39
N LEU A 40 8.98 -7.08 -0.54
CA LEU A 40 9.17 -8.53 -0.48
C LEU A 40 8.62 -9.14 0.81
N ALA A 41 8.88 -8.48 1.95
CA ALA A 41 8.35 -8.90 3.24
C ALA A 41 6.81 -8.90 3.26
N ALA A 42 6.16 -7.88 2.67
CA ALA A 42 4.71 -7.86 2.56
C ALA A 42 4.17 -8.94 1.62
N LYS A 43 4.85 -9.22 0.50
CA LYS A 43 4.50 -10.33 -0.42
C LYS A 43 4.58 -11.68 0.28
N MET A 44 5.60 -11.91 1.10
CA MET A 44 5.72 -13.14 1.90
C MET A 44 4.61 -13.27 2.95
N LEU A 45 4.06 -12.16 3.42
CA LEU A 45 2.91 -12.15 4.33
C LEU A 45 1.56 -12.29 3.60
N ALA A 46 1.50 -12.02 2.30
CA ALA A 46 0.29 -12.13 1.48
C ALA A 46 -0.05 -13.60 1.11
N THR A 47 -0.08 -14.49 2.10
CA THR A 47 -0.45 -15.90 1.92
C THR A 47 -1.97 -16.09 2.00
N PRO A 48 -2.53 -17.17 1.43
CA PRO A 48 -3.96 -17.49 1.58
C PRO A 48 -4.41 -17.62 3.04
N GLU A 49 -3.54 -18.10 3.92
CA GLU A 49 -3.83 -18.19 5.35
C GLU A 49 -3.91 -16.80 6.00
N ASN A 50 -2.93 -15.92 5.75
CA ASN A 50 -2.96 -14.57 6.29
C ASN A 50 -4.10 -13.74 5.71
N ARG A 51 -4.49 -13.99 4.45
CA ARG A 51 -5.71 -13.42 3.86
C ARG A 51 -6.95 -13.84 4.64
N ARG A 52 -7.11 -15.13 4.97
CA ARG A 52 -8.24 -15.61 5.79
C ARG A 52 -8.27 -14.95 7.16
N LYS A 53 -7.12 -14.84 7.83
CA LYS A 53 -7.00 -14.16 9.14
C LYS A 53 -7.37 -12.68 9.04
N ALA A 54 -6.93 -11.98 7.99
CA ALA A 54 -7.26 -10.57 7.76
C ALA A 54 -8.76 -10.36 7.52
N VAL A 55 -9.41 -11.23 6.75
CA VAL A 55 -10.88 -11.17 6.54
C VAL A 55 -11.63 -11.38 7.86
N GLN A 56 -11.27 -12.41 8.62
CA GLN A 56 -11.89 -12.68 9.93
C GLN A 56 -11.76 -11.51 10.90
N PHE A 57 -10.62 -10.83 10.89
CA PHE A 57 -10.39 -9.65 11.71
C PHE A 57 -11.26 -8.45 11.27
N ILE A 58 -11.43 -8.23 9.95
CA ILE A 58 -12.31 -7.19 9.45
C ILE A 58 -13.77 -7.50 9.79
N GLU A 59 -14.19 -8.77 9.64
CA GLU A 59 -15.53 -9.23 10.02
C GLU A 59 -15.78 -9.06 11.52
N SER A 60 -14.79 -9.35 12.39
CA SER A 60 -14.95 -9.12 13.82
C SER A 60 -15.06 -7.63 14.14
N LEU A 61 -14.26 -6.78 13.50
CA LEU A 61 -14.39 -5.32 13.67
C LEU A 61 -15.75 -4.81 13.18
N ALA A 62 -16.22 -5.26 12.03
CA ALA A 62 -17.54 -4.88 11.51
C ALA A 62 -18.65 -5.25 12.50
N ASN A 63 -18.61 -6.46 13.05
CA ASN A 63 -19.53 -6.90 14.10
C ASN A 63 -19.44 -6.04 15.37
N ASP A 64 -18.22 -5.71 15.81
CA ASP A 64 -18.00 -4.86 16.99
C ASP A 64 -18.50 -3.42 16.78
N PHE A 65 -18.46 -2.91 15.54
CA PHE A 65 -18.99 -1.59 15.16
C PHE A 65 -20.46 -1.61 14.72
N GLY A 66 -21.11 -2.78 14.67
CA GLY A 66 -22.50 -2.94 14.25
C GLY A 66 -22.76 -2.63 12.78
N LEU A 67 -21.76 -2.84 11.91
CA LEU A 67 -21.81 -2.65 10.46
C LEU A 67 -22.17 -3.93 9.72
#